data_AF-A0A7C6JJ45-F1
#
_entry.id   AF-A0A7C6JJ45-F1
#
_cell.length_a   1.000
_cell.length_b   1.000
_cell.length_c   1.000
_cell.angle_alpha   90.00
_cell.angle_beta   90.00
_cell.angle_gamma   90.00
#
_symmetry.space_group_name_H-M   'P 1'
#
loop_
_entity.id
_entity.type
_entity.pdbx_description
1 polymer ?
#
loop_
_entity_poly.entity_id
_entity_poly.type
_entity_poly.pdbx_seq_one_letter_code
_entity_poly.pdbx_strand_id
1 'polypeptide(L)' 'PLVGSELITEKRATFVASPGLIRPELHTPWPNVVLAGDWVNNDYPAVLEGAVRSGLAAAKALHQ' A
#
# COMPACT_ATOMS: atom_id res chain seq x y z
N PRO A 1 8.36 -16.67 30.36
CA PRO A 1 9.74 -16.30 30.00
C PRO A 1 9.87 -16.00 28.50
N LEU A 2 10.58 -14.93 28.12
CA LEU A 2 10.93 -14.68 26.71
C LEU A 2 11.94 -15.74 26.27
N VAL A 3 11.60 -16.54 25.26
CA VAL A 3 12.43 -17.67 24.79
C VAL A 3 13.29 -17.33 23.56
N GLY A 4 13.14 -16.13 23.02
CA GLY A 4 13.96 -15.63 21.92
C GLY A 4 13.54 -14.24 21.47
N SER A 5 14.47 -13.50 20.88
CA SER A 5 14.23 -12.21 20.23
C SER A 5 15.20 -12.05 19.07
N GLU A 6 14.73 -11.47 17.98
CA GLU A 6 15.54 -11.17 16.80
C GLU A 6 15.36 -9.69 16.43
N LEU A 7 16.46 -9.01 16.12
CA LEU A 7 16.45 -7.64 15.61
C LEU A 7 16.49 -7.69 14.08
N ILE A 8 15.46 -7.12 13.45
CA ILE A 8 15.38 -6.98 11.99
C ILE A 8 15.45 -5.51 11.63
N THR A 9 16.36 -5.15 10.74
CA THR A 9 16.47 -3.80 10.17
C THR A 9 16.30 -3.87 8.66
N GLU A 10 15.24 -3.27 8.12
CA GLU A 10 15.02 -3.14 6.68
C GLU A 10 14.79 -1.68 6.31
N LYS A 11 15.69 -1.12 5.48
CA LYS A 11 15.66 0.30 5.11
C LYS A 11 14.42 0.67 4.27
N ARG A 12 13.82 -0.30 3.59
CA ARG A 12 12.68 -0.10 2.69
C ARG A 12 11.34 -0.57 3.26
N ALA A 13 11.28 -0.82 4.57
CA ALA A 13 10.06 -1.28 5.22
C ALA A 13 8.98 -0.18 5.30
N THR A 14 9.37 1.09 5.19
CA THR A 14 8.46 2.24 5.29
C THR A 14 8.35 2.96 3.96
N PHE A 15 7.12 3.33 3.58
CA PHE A 15 6.88 4.19 2.44
C PHE A 15 7.62 5.54 2.58
N VAL A 16 8.38 5.91 1.55
CA VAL A 16 9.15 7.16 1.54
C VAL A 16 8.22 8.29 1.08
N ALA A 17 7.50 8.90 2.02
CA ALA A 17 6.58 10.01 1.77
C ALA A 17 7.29 11.34 1.47
N SER A 18 8.13 11.37 0.43
CA SER A 18 8.82 12.59 0.00
C SER A 18 7.83 13.63 -0.54
N PRO A 19 8.04 14.94 -0.26
CA PRO A 19 7.25 16.00 -0.86
C PRO A 19 7.21 15.90 -2.39
N GLY A 20 6.03 16.03 -2.99
CA GLY A 20 5.83 15.96 -4.44
C GLY A 20 5.90 14.55 -5.05
N LEU A 21 6.04 13.49 -4.23
CA LEU A 21 5.98 12.12 -4.73
C LEU A 21 4.57 11.82 -5.28
N ILE A 22 4.51 11.53 -6.58
CA ILE A 22 3.28 11.09 -7.24
C ILE A 22 3.11 9.60 -6.96
N ARG A 23 2.00 9.24 -6.29
CA ARG A 23 1.62 7.85 -6.07
C ARG A 23 0.92 7.31 -7.33
N PRO A 24 1.12 6.04 -7.69
CA PRO A 24 0.45 5.44 -8.84
C PRO A 24 -1.04 5.25 -8.57
N GLU A 25 -1.84 5.37 -9.62
CA GLU A 25 -3.29 5.19 -9.56
C GLU A 25 -3.69 3.73 -9.31
N LEU A 26 -4.92 3.53 -8.83
CA LEU A 26 -5.49 2.20 -8.60
C LEU A 26 -5.56 1.35 -9.89
N HIS A 27 -5.93 1.97 -11.01
CA HIS A 27 -6.09 1.27 -12.28
C HIS A 27 -4.77 1.19 -13.04
N THR A 28 -4.44 -0.01 -13.51
CA THR A 28 -3.33 -0.20 -14.44
C THR A 28 -3.85 -0.21 -15.89
N PRO A 29 -2.96 -0.13 -16.89
CA PRO A 29 -3.35 -0.30 -18.30
C PRO A 29 -3.82 -1.72 -18.66
N TRP A 30 -3.57 -2.72 -17.80
CA TRP A 30 -3.90 -4.11 -18.10
C TRP A 30 -5.28 -4.50 -17.58
N PRO A 31 -6.09 -5.22 -18.38
CA PRO A 31 -7.39 -5.72 -17.92
C PRO A 31 -7.22 -6.59 -16.68
N ASN A 32 -8.11 -6.40 -15.70
CA ASN A 32 -8.15 -7.18 -14.47
C ASN A 32 -6.88 -7.11 -13.61
N VAL A 33 -6.03 -6.11 -13.83
CA VAL A 33 -4.86 -5.82 -12.98
C VAL A 33 -5.04 -4.45 -12.35
N VAL A 34 -5.10 -4.41 -11.02
CA VAL A 34 -5.26 -3.20 -10.21
C VAL A 34 -4.20 -3.16 -9.12
N LEU A 35 -3.84 -1.95 -8.67
CA LEU A 35 -2.87 -1.74 -7.60
C LEU A 35 -3.57 -1.58 -6.25
N ALA A 36 -2.95 -2.13 -5.21
CA ALA A 36 -3.36 -1.94 -3.83
C ALA A 36 -2.15 -1.75 -2.91
N GLY A 37 -2.35 -1.00 -1.82
CA GLY A 37 -1.35 -0.72 -0.81
C GLY A 37 -1.38 0.73 -0.35
N ASP A 38 -0.69 1.01 0.75
CA ASP A 38 -0.54 2.35 1.32
C ASP A 38 0.30 3.31 0.43
N TRP A 39 1.06 2.74 -0.51
CA TRP A 39 1.83 3.45 -1.53
C TRP A 39 1.01 3.85 -2.77
N VAL A 40 -0.20 3.30 -2.95
CA VAL A 40 -1.11 3.63 -4.06
C VAL A 40 -1.82 4.95 -3.80
N ASN A 41 -2.14 5.69 -4.86
CA ASN A 41 -2.85 6.96 -4.76
C ASN A 41 -4.22 6.76 -4.10
N ASN A 42 -4.42 7.40 -2.95
CA ASN A 42 -5.66 7.40 -2.20
C ASN A 42 -5.70 8.61 -1.26
N ASP A 43 -6.90 8.98 -0.79
CA ASP A 43 -7.13 10.15 0.08
C ASP A 43 -6.67 9.95 1.54
N TYR A 44 -5.77 9.01 1.80
CA TYR A 44 -5.30 8.65 3.14
C TYR A 44 -3.76 8.60 3.21
N PRO A 45 -3.18 8.85 4.40
CA PRO A 45 -1.75 8.65 4.62
C PRO A 45 -1.29 7.21 4.35
N ALA A 46 0.02 7.06 4.10
CA ALA A 46 0.63 5.74 3.89
C ALA A 46 0.77 4.98 5.23
N VAL A 47 -0.35 4.42 5.70
CA VAL A 47 -0.49 3.64 6.94
C VAL A 47 -1.35 2.41 6.68
N LEU A 48 -1.41 1.49 7.67
CA LEU A 48 -2.19 0.25 7.58
C LEU A 48 -3.65 0.48 7.16
N GLU A 49 -4.31 1.52 7.70
CA GLU A 49 -5.68 1.87 7.31
C GLU A 49 -5.78 2.30 5.83
N GLY A 50 -4.77 3.05 5.34
CA GLY A 50 -4.66 3.40 3.92
C GLY A 50 -4.50 2.16 3.04
N ALA A 51 -3.66 1.20 3.45
CA ALA A 51 -3.50 -0.07 2.75
C ALA A 51 -4.80 -0.88 2.68
N VAL A 52 -5.54 -0.98 3.80
CA VAL A 52 -6.83 -1.71 3.84
C VAL A 52 -7.86 -1.04 2.94
N ARG A 53 -8.02 0.30 3.04
CA ARG A 53 -8.97 1.05 2.21
C ARG A 53 -8.65 0.91 0.72
N SER A 54 -7.37 1.01 0.36
CA SER A 54 -6.87 0.76 -1.00
C SER A 54 -7.20 -0.65 -1.49
N GLY A 55 -6.96 -1.69 -0.67
CA GLY A 55 -7.28 -3.08 -1.03
C GLY A 55 -8.77 -3.32 -1.26
N LEU A 56 -9.64 -2.72 -0.44
CA LEU A 56 -11.09 -2.79 -0.64
C LEU A 56 -11.53 -2.11 -1.94
N ALA A 57 -10.92 -0.97 -2.29
CA ALA A 57 -11.18 -0.30 -3.56
C ALA A 57 -10.75 -1.16 -4.75
N ALA A 58 -9.56 -1.78 -4.69
CA ALA A 58 -9.05 -2.68 -5.72
C ALA A 58 -9.98 -3.89 -5.92
N ALA A 59 -10.43 -4.53 -4.84
CA ALA A 59 -11.37 -5.65 -4.92
C ALA A 59 -12.72 -5.25 -5.55
N LYS A 60 -13.23 -4.06 -5.23
CA LYS A 60 -14.46 -3.53 -5.86
C LYS A 60 -14.27 -3.28 -7.35
N ALA A 61 -13.12 -2.71 -7.75
CA ALA A 61 -12.82 -2.43 -9.16
C ALA A 61 -12.68 -3.69 -10.03
N LEU A 62 -12.36 -4.85 -9.44
CA LEU A 62 -12.29 -6.14 -10.15
C LEU A 62 -13.63 -6.88 -10.23
N HIS A 63 -14.60 -6.55 -9.36
CA HIS A 63 -15.91 -7.21 -9.29
C HIS A 63 -17.04 -6.39 -9.93
N GLN A 64 -16.72 -5.26 -10.56
CA GLN A 64 -17.63 -4.44 -11.37
C GLN A 64 -17.37 -4.70 -12.85
#